data_AF-A0A3Q1FRM1-F1
#
_entry.id   AF-A0A3Q1FRM1-F1
#
_cell.length_a   1.000
_cell.length_b   1.000
_cell.length_c   1.000
_cell.angle_alpha   90.00
_cell.angle_beta   90.00
_cell.angle_gamma   90.00
#
_symmetry.space_group_name_H-M   'P 1'
#
loop_
_entity.id
_entity.type
_entity.pdbx_description
1 polymer ?
#
loop_
_entity_poly.entity_id
_entity_poly.type
_entity_poly.pdbx_seq_one_letter_code
_entity_poly.pdbx_strand_id
1 'polypeptide(L)'
;MSSPHPSRHKAIAVAQKASQEDQAGNYEEAIRSYQHAVKYFLHILKREPQGKDGNQKIRDKCKQYLDRVEELHEYQVNKEVLTEMPYIILV
;
A
#
# COMPACT_ATOMS: atom_id res chain seq x y z
N MET A 1 -22.63 18.05 -8.53
CA MET A 1 -21.89 16.84 -8.09
C MET A 1 -20.63 16.76 -8.95
N SER A 2 -19.45 17.01 -8.38
CA SER A 2 -18.21 17.05 -9.16
C SER A 2 -17.87 15.64 -9.67
N SER A 3 -17.88 15.48 -11.00
CA SER A 3 -17.51 14.24 -11.68
C SER A 3 -16.16 13.72 -11.15
N PRO A 4 -16.01 12.42 -10.87
CA PRO A 4 -14.74 11.91 -10.37
C PRO A 4 -13.62 12.16 -11.37
N HIS A 5 -12.54 12.79 -10.92
CA HIS A 5 -11.35 12.96 -11.73
C HIS A 5 -10.70 11.60 -12.07
N PRO A 6 -10.16 11.41 -13.29
CA PRO A 6 -9.54 10.15 -13.71
C PRO A 6 -8.36 9.73 -12.82
N SER A 7 -7.65 10.71 -12.22
CA SER A 7 -6.58 10.50 -11.22
C SER A 7 -7.09 9.76 -9.97
N ARG A 8 -8.31 10.05 -9.53
CA ARG A 8 -8.94 9.43 -8.35
C ARG A 8 -9.35 7.99 -8.58
N HIS A 9 -9.96 7.69 -9.73
CA HIS A 9 -10.30 6.31 -10.09
C HIS A 9 -9.05 5.44 -10.18
N LYS A 10 -7.96 5.98 -10.74
CA LYS A 10 -6.69 5.26 -10.83
C LYS A 10 -6.12 4.94 -9.44
N ALA A 11 -6.13 5.91 -8.51
CA ALA A 11 -5.66 5.69 -7.14
C ALA A 11 -6.45 4.57 -6.44
N ILE A 12 -7.78 4.58 -6.60
CA ILE A 12 -8.68 3.58 -6.02
C ILE A 12 -8.44 2.19 -6.64
N ALA A 13 -8.35 2.11 -7.97
CA ALA A 13 -8.12 0.83 -8.66
C ALA A 13 -6.79 0.19 -8.26
N VAL A 14 -5.72 1.01 -8.13
CA VAL A 14 -4.41 0.51 -7.67
C VAL A 14 -4.47 0.05 -6.21
N ALA A 15 -5.19 0.77 -5.34
CA ALA A 15 -5.38 0.34 -3.95
C ALA A 15 -6.19 -0.97 -3.84
N GLN A 16 -7.23 -1.13 -4.66
CA GLN A 16 -8.01 -2.37 -4.71
C GLN A 16 -7.15 -3.55 -5.16
N LYS A 17 -6.32 -3.35 -6.21
CA LYS A 17 -5.34 -4.36 -6.61
C LYS A 17 -4.42 -4.71 -5.45
N ALA A 18 -3.87 -3.72 -4.75
CA ALA A 18 -2.98 -3.95 -3.61
C ALA A 18 -3.63 -4.86 -2.54
N SER A 19 -4.89 -4.58 -2.18
CA SER A 19 -5.61 -5.41 -1.21
C SER A 19 -5.91 -6.82 -1.72
N GLN A 20 -6.16 -7.01 -3.03
CA GLN A 20 -6.35 -8.34 -3.61
C GLN A 20 -5.05 -9.15 -3.58
N GLU A 21 -3.92 -8.54 -3.95
CA GLU A 21 -2.61 -9.19 -3.90
C GLU A 21 -2.19 -9.53 -2.45
N ASP A 22 -2.47 -8.63 -1.51
CA ASP A 22 -2.23 -8.85 -0.06
C ASP A 22 -3.01 -10.07 0.44
N GLN A 23 -4.30 -10.15 0.12
CA GLN A 23 -5.16 -11.29 0.46
C GLN A 23 -4.74 -12.59 -0.22
N ALA A 24 -4.19 -12.50 -1.44
CA ALA A 24 -3.64 -13.66 -2.16
C ALA A 24 -2.26 -14.10 -1.65
N GLY A 25 -1.64 -13.36 -0.72
CA GLY A 25 -0.29 -13.64 -0.23
C GLY A 25 0.83 -13.20 -1.19
N ASN A 26 0.50 -12.47 -2.25
CA ASN A 26 1.43 -11.93 -3.23
C ASN A 26 2.06 -10.63 -2.68
N TYR A 27 2.78 -10.75 -1.56
CA TYR A 27 3.17 -9.60 -0.76
C TYR A 27 4.10 -8.61 -1.47
N GLU A 28 5.00 -9.05 -2.35
CA GLU A 28 5.83 -8.14 -3.15
C GLU A 28 4.99 -7.22 -4.05
N GLU A 29 4.01 -7.80 -4.75
CA GLU A 29 3.12 -7.06 -5.65
C GLU A 29 2.12 -6.21 -4.87
N ALA A 30 1.67 -6.68 -3.70
CA ALA A 30 0.87 -5.91 -2.76
C ALA A 30 1.62 -4.64 -2.30
N ILE A 31 2.87 -4.78 -1.87
CA ILE A 31 3.72 -3.66 -1.42
C ILE A 31 3.87 -2.63 -2.53
N ARG A 32 4.27 -3.05 -3.73
CA ARG A 32 4.43 -2.16 -4.89
C ARG A 32 3.13 -1.43 -5.21
N SER A 33 2.01 -2.13 -5.16
CA SER A 33 0.69 -1.57 -5.45
C SER A 33 0.25 -0.57 -4.37
N TYR A 34 0.46 -0.85 -3.08
CA TYR A 34 0.17 0.09 -1.99
C TYR A 34 1.00 1.37 -2.12
N GLN A 35 2.31 1.26 -2.37
CA GLN A 35 3.19 2.42 -2.58
C GLN A 35 2.74 3.27 -3.78
N HIS A 36 2.36 2.65 -4.89
CA HIS A 36 1.79 3.35 -6.04
C HIS A 36 0.46 4.05 -5.72
N ALA A 37 -0.43 3.40 -4.97
CA ALA A 37 -1.69 4.01 -4.53
C ALA A 37 -1.42 5.28 -3.71
N VAL A 38 -0.52 5.20 -2.72
CA VAL A 38 -0.10 6.35 -1.89
C VAL A 38 0.44 7.48 -2.76
N LYS A 39 1.30 7.18 -3.75
CA LYS A 39 1.83 8.19 -4.68
C LYS A 39 0.72 8.93 -5.44
N TYR A 40 -0.31 8.21 -5.91
CA TYR A 40 -1.46 8.85 -6.58
C TYR A 40 -2.31 9.68 -5.60
N PHE A 41 -2.54 9.20 -4.38
CA PHE A 41 -3.28 9.95 -3.37
C PHE A 41 -2.56 11.24 -2.96
N LEU A 42 -1.24 11.21 -2.79
CA LEU A 42 -0.44 12.41 -2.54
C LEU A 42 -0.47 13.39 -3.71
N HIS A 43 -0.53 12.89 -4.96
CA HIS A 43 -0.70 13.73 -6.13
C HIS A 43 -2.05 14.47 -6.13
N ILE A 44 -3.13 13.77 -5.78
CA ILE A 44 -4.47 14.35 -5.64
C ILE A 44 -4.46 15.44 -4.57
N LEU A 45 -3.87 15.18 -3.39
CA LEU A 45 -3.76 16.19 -2.32
C LEU A 45 -3.04 17.48 -2.77
N LYS A 46 -2.03 17.36 -3.64
CA LYS A 46 -1.23 18.49 -4.13
C LYS A 46 -1.92 19.26 -5.26
N ARG A 47 -2.59 18.57 -6.17
CA ARG A 47 -3.14 19.18 -7.40
C ARG A 47 -4.63 19.47 -7.32
N GLU A 48 -5.35 18.70 -6.53
CA GLU A 48 -6.81 18.69 -6.47
C GLU A 48 -7.27 18.62 -5.00
N PRO A 49 -7.10 19.68 -4.20
CA PRO A 49 -7.50 19.67 -2.79
C PRO A 49 -9.00 19.39 -2.64
N GLN A 50 -9.37 18.44 -1.77
CA GLN A 50 -10.75 17.98 -1.56
C GLN A 50 -11.42 18.64 -0.33
N GLY A 51 -10.94 19.81 0.09
CA GLY A 51 -11.30 20.43 1.38
C GLY A 51 -10.64 19.74 2.59
N LYS A 52 -10.81 20.30 3.79
CA LYS A 52 -10.14 19.81 5.01
C LYS A 52 -10.45 18.34 5.29
N ASP A 53 -11.73 17.98 5.33
CA ASP A 53 -12.18 16.63 5.68
C ASP A 53 -11.83 15.61 4.58
N GLY A 54 -12.00 15.98 3.31
CA GLY A 54 -11.63 15.14 2.17
C GLY A 54 -10.12 14.87 2.14
N ASN A 55 -9.31 15.91 2.38
CA ASN A 55 -7.87 15.77 2.46
C ASN A 55 -7.43 14.91 3.64
N GLN A 56 -8.09 15.03 4.79
CA GLN A 56 -7.79 14.21 5.96
C GLN A 56 -8.07 12.74 5.68
N LYS A 57 -9.23 12.40 5.09
CA LYS A 57 -9.55 11.02 4.70
C LYS A 57 -8.50 10.42 3.76
N ILE A 58 -7.99 11.20 2.81
CA ILE A 58 -6.93 10.73 1.91
C ILE A 58 -5.63 10.49 2.69
N ARG A 59 -5.26 11.38 3.62
CA ARG A 59 -4.06 11.22 4.46
C ARG A 59 -4.14 9.98 5.35
N ASP A 60 -5.29 9.77 6.00
CA ASP A 60 -5.52 8.60 6.85
C ASP A 60 -5.40 7.32 6.03
N LYS A 61 -5.89 7.33 4.79
CA LYS A 61 -5.78 6.18 3.88
C LYS A 61 -4.35 5.94 3.41
N CYS A 62 -3.59 6.99 3.12
CA CYS A 62 -2.16 6.86 2.84
C CYS A 62 -1.41 6.26 4.02
N LYS A 63 -1.71 6.70 5.25
CA LYS A 63 -1.09 6.16 6.45
C LYS A 63 -1.38 4.67 6.60
N GLN A 64 -2.64 4.25 6.51
CA GLN A 64 -3.03 2.83 6.57
C GLN A 64 -2.25 1.95 5.57
N TYR A 65 -2.03 2.43 4.34
CA TYR A 65 -1.29 1.67 3.34
C TYR A 65 0.21 1.61 3.61
N LEU A 66 0.80 2.68 4.15
CA LEU A 66 2.22 2.67 4.54
C LEU A 66 2.45 1.78 5.76
N ASP A 67 1.60 1.87 6.78
CA ASP A 67 1.65 1.00 7.96
C ASP A 67 1.58 -0.48 7.52
N ARG A 68 0.67 -0.84 6.59
CA ARG A 68 0.59 -2.19 6.05
C ARG A 68 1.81 -2.62 5.24
N VAL A 69 2.44 -1.70 4.50
CA VAL A 69 3.68 -1.99 3.76
C VAL A 69 4.83 -2.31 4.71
N GLU A 70 4.93 -1.59 5.82
CA GLU A 70 5.92 -1.86 6.87
C GLU A 70 5.70 -3.26 7.48
N GLU A 71 4.47 -3.61 7.84
CA GLU A 71 4.11 -4.95 8.33
C GLU A 71 4.48 -6.07 7.33
N LEU A 72 4.21 -5.86 6.03
CA LEU A 72 4.51 -6.85 5.00
C LEU A 72 6.02 -7.00 4.77
N HIS A 73 6.79 -5.92 4.87
CA HIS A 73 8.25 -5.99 4.81
C HIS A 73 8.82 -6.75 6.01
N GLU A 74 8.34 -6.47 7.23
CA GLU A 74 8.76 -7.23 8.42
C GLU A 74 8.42 -8.72 8.31
N TYR A 75 7.24 -9.05 7.79
CA TYR A 75 6.85 -10.44 7.56
C TYR A 75 7.79 -11.14 6.56
N GLN A 76 8.17 -10.47 5.47
CA GLN A 76 9.11 -11.02 4.49
C GLN A 76 10.50 -11.25 5.08
N VAL A 77 11.04 -10.28 5.81
CA VAL A 77 12.35 -10.42 6.49
C VAL A 77 12.33 -11.56 7.50
N ASN A 78 11.29 -11.65 8.33
CA ASN A 78 11.16 -12.73 9.31
C ASN A 78 11.04 -14.10 8.62
N LYS A 79 10.34 -14.17 7.48
CA LYS A 79 10.24 -15.40 6.69
C LYS A 79 11.61 -15.80 6.12
N GLU A 80 12.39 -14.87 5.59
CA GLU A 80 13.75 -15.12 5.09
C GLU A 80 14.69 -15.62 6.20
N VAL A 81 14.65 -14.98 7.38
CA VAL A 81 15.42 -15.42 8.55
C VAL A 81 15.04 -16.85 8.97
N LEU A 82 13.75 -17.19 8.99
CA LEU A 82 13.29 -18.54 9.30
C LEU A 82 13.71 -19.57 8.26
N THR A 83 13.85 -19.20 6.98
CA THR A 83 14.30 -20.12 5.91
C THR A 83 15.81 -20.33 5.88
N GLU A 84 16.61 -19.38 6.40
CA GLU A 84 18.08 -19.47 6.47
C GLU A 84 18.59 -20.15 7.76
N MET A 85 17.78 -20.15 8.83
CA MET A 85 18.08 -20.83 10.12
C MET A 85 18.10 -22.38 10.14
N PRO A 86 17.50 -23.16 9.21
CA PRO A 86 17.52 -24.62 9.29
C PRO A 86 18.85 -25.25 8.83
N TYR A 87 19.76 -24.50 8.18
CA TYR A 87 21.01 -25.07 7.65
C TYR A 87 22.23 -24.97 8.58
N ILE A 88 22.20 -24.13 9.62
CA ILE A 88 23.37 -23.88 10.49
C ILE A 88 23.41 -24.80 11.73
N ILE A 89 22.28 -25.40 12.13
CA ILE A 89 22.20 -26.26 13.34
C ILE A 89 22.36 -27.77 12.99
N LEU A 90 22.53 -28.12 11.71
CA LEU A 90 22.66 -29.51 11.24
C LEU A 90 24.09 -29.91 10.82
N VAL A 91 25.11 -29.14 11.18
CA VAL A 91 26.54 -29.45 10.90
C VAL A 91 27.34 -29.69 12.17
#